data_AF-A0A2E7V7H8-F1
#
_entry.id   AF-A0A2E7V7H8-F1
#
_cell.length_a   1.000
_cell.length_b   1.000
_cell.length_c   1.000
_cell.angle_alpha   90.00
_cell.angle_beta   90.00
_cell.angle_gamma   90.00
#
_symmetry.space_group_name_H-M   'P 1'
#
loop_
_entity.id
_entity.type
_entity.pdbx_description
1 polymer ?
#
loop_
_entity_poly.entity_id
_entity_poly.type
_entity_poly.pdbx_seq_one_letter_code
_entity_poly.pdbx_strand_id
1 'polypeptide(L)'
;MQSSNRVLGDLARLASGAMSMAAGAKSELEQLIQQRIERFLNDKGWVAREEFDAVRALAQKAREEQDKIYERLERIETVLSSKSSGKARSTGSRSKTTKPASRSKKN
;
A
#
# COMPACT_ATOMS: atom_id res chain seq x y z
N MET A 1 51.37 -59.38 -18.71
CA MET A 1 51.25 -58.00 -19.24
C MET A 1 49.77 -57.67 -19.56
N GLN A 2 48.84 -57.70 -18.58
CA GLN A 2 47.40 -57.43 -18.84
C GLN A 2 46.63 -56.74 -17.68
N SER A 3 47.25 -56.54 -16.52
CA SER A 3 46.56 -55.97 -15.33
C SER A 3 46.41 -54.45 -15.37
N SER A 4 47.38 -53.71 -15.95
CA SER A 4 47.37 -52.24 -16.00
C SER A 4 46.24 -51.64 -16.85
N ASN A 5 45.68 -52.41 -17.78
CA ASN A 5 44.63 -51.94 -18.69
C ASN A 5 43.22 -51.99 -18.10
N ARG A 6 43.00 -52.74 -17.00
CA ARG A 6 41.69 -52.87 -16.35
C ARG A 6 41.37 -51.69 -15.42
N VAL A 7 42.33 -51.26 -14.60
CA VAL A 7 42.15 -50.11 -13.68
C VAL A 7 41.91 -48.80 -14.45
N LEU A 8 42.64 -48.59 -15.55
CA LEU A 8 42.42 -47.44 -16.44
C LEU A 8 41.07 -47.52 -17.16
N GLY A 9 40.61 -48.72 -17.53
CA GLY A 9 39.30 -48.94 -18.13
C GLY A 9 38.14 -48.69 -17.17
N ASP A 10 38.26 -49.12 -15.92
CA ASP A 10 37.26 -48.87 -14.87
C ASP A 10 37.22 -47.38 -14.51
N LEU A 11 38.38 -46.70 -14.45
CA LEU A 11 38.43 -45.25 -14.29
C LEU A 11 37.81 -44.51 -15.48
N ALA A 12 38.04 -44.95 -16.71
CA ALA A 12 37.42 -44.37 -17.89
C ALA A 12 35.89 -44.57 -17.89
N ARG A 13 35.42 -45.73 -17.42
CA ARG A 13 33.98 -46.02 -17.30
C ARG A 13 33.32 -45.21 -16.19
N LEU A 14 34.02 -45.03 -15.06
CA LEU A 14 33.60 -44.13 -13.98
C LEU A 14 33.64 -42.67 -14.42
N ALA A 15 34.65 -42.23 -15.15
CA ALA A 15 34.77 -40.88 -15.67
C ALA A 15 33.66 -40.58 -16.70
N SER A 16 33.37 -41.54 -17.59
CA SER A 16 32.25 -41.42 -18.53
C SER A 16 30.90 -41.35 -17.79
N GLY A 17 30.69 -42.19 -16.77
CA GLY A 17 29.49 -42.15 -15.93
C GLY A 17 29.36 -40.86 -15.14
N ALA A 18 30.45 -40.38 -14.54
CA ALA A 18 30.51 -39.13 -13.79
C ALA A 18 30.28 -37.91 -14.69
N MET A 19 30.80 -37.92 -15.92
CA MET A 19 30.55 -36.85 -16.89
C MET A 19 29.09 -36.82 -17.34
N SER A 20 28.46 -37.98 -17.55
CA SER A 20 27.01 -38.07 -17.83
C SER A 20 26.16 -37.58 -16.65
N MET A 21 26.53 -37.93 -15.41
CA MET A 21 25.85 -37.43 -14.21
C MET A 21 26.06 -35.93 -14.00
N ALA A 22 27.27 -35.42 -14.24
CA ALA A 22 27.58 -34.00 -14.16
C ALA A 22 26.82 -33.17 -15.20
N ALA A 23 26.61 -33.72 -16.41
CA ALA A 23 25.81 -33.08 -17.45
C ALA A 23 24.33 -32.92 -17.03
N GLY A 24 23.74 -33.92 -16.38
CA GLY A 24 22.37 -33.84 -15.83
C GLY A 24 22.27 -33.00 -14.55
N ALA A 25 23.24 -33.13 -13.65
CA ALA A 25 23.31 -32.35 -12.42
C ALA A 25 23.54 -30.86 -12.67
N LYS A 26 24.20 -30.48 -13.78
CA LYS A 26 24.40 -29.07 -14.16
C LYS A 26 23.08 -28.35 -14.39
N SER A 27 22.15 -28.94 -15.13
CA SER A 27 20.85 -28.31 -15.37
C SER A 27 20.01 -28.19 -14.10
N GLU A 28 20.07 -29.20 -13.22
CA GLU A 28 19.39 -29.16 -11.92
C GLU A 28 20.02 -28.12 -10.99
N LEU A 29 21.35 -28.02 -10.99
CA LEU A 29 22.06 -27.01 -10.21
C LEU A 29 21.77 -25.60 -10.71
N GLU A 30 21.72 -25.37 -12.02
CA GLU A 30 21.36 -24.09 -12.62
C GLU A 30 19.94 -23.67 -12.21
N GLN A 31 18.98 -24.60 -12.25
CA GLN A 31 17.61 -24.33 -11.80
C GLN A 31 17.53 -24.00 -10.31
N LEU A 32 18.24 -24.75 -9.47
CA LEU A 32 18.29 -24.49 -8.02
C LEU A 32 18.95 -23.13 -7.70
N ILE A 33 20.00 -22.77 -8.43
CA ILE A 33 20.66 -21.47 -8.30
C ILE A 33 19.70 -20.36 -8.72
N GLN A 34 19.01 -20.51 -9.86
CA GLN A 34 18.04 -19.52 -10.35
C GLN A 34 16.92 -19.30 -9.33
N GLN A 35 16.32 -20.37 -8.82
CA GLN A 35 15.29 -20.30 -7.77
C GLN A 35 15.81 -19.65 -6.49
N ARG A 36 17.07 -19.92 -6.11
CA ARG A 36 17.67 -19.32 -4.93
C ARG A 36 17.93 -17.82 -5.11
N ILE A 37 18.34 -17.40 -6.30
CA ILE A 37 18.55 -16.00 -6.66
C ILE A 37 17.21 -15.26 -6.66
N GLU A 38 16.19 -15.81 -7.33
CA GLU A 38 14.86 -15.22 -7.41
C GLU A 38 14.23 -15.05 -6.02
N ARG A 39 14.34 -16.08 -5.18
CA ARG A 39 13.94 -15.98 -3.78
C ARG A 39 14.78 -14.99 -2.97
N PHE A 40 16.09 -14.91 -3.19
CA PHE A 40 16.95 -13.95 -2.50
C PHE A 40 16.63 -12.50 -2.89
N LEU A 41 16.37 -12.23 -4.17
CA LEU A 41 15.95 -10.92 -4.68
C LEU A 41 14.62 -10.50 -4.06
N ASN A 42 13.65 -11.42 -4.03
CA ASN A 42 12.33 -11.19 -3.42
C ASN A 42 12.42 -11.02 -1.89
N ASP A 43 13.16 -11.90 -1.19
CA ASP A 43 13.30 -11.89 0.27
C ASP A 43 14.09 -10.67 0.78
N LYS A 44 15.00 -10.11 -0.03
CA LYS A 44 15.82 -8.94 0.34
C LYS A 44 15.14 -7.60 0.02
N GLY A 45 13.90 -7.60 -0.46
CA GLY A 45 13.13 -6.38 -0.72
C GLY A 45 13.65 -5.59 -1.92
N TRP A 46 14.04 -6.26 -2.99
CA TRP A 46 14.33 -5.60 -4.27
C TRP A 46 13.04 -5.03 -4.84
N VAL A 47 12.83 -3.74 -4.65
CA VAL A 47 11.72 -3.02 -5.28
C VAL A 47 12.12 -2.74 -6.72
N ALA A 48 11.41 -3.32 -7.67
CA ALA A 48 11.65 -3.01 -9.07
C ALA A 48 11.37 -1.53 -9.31
N ARG A 49 12.12 -0.88 -10.22
CA ARG A 49 11.93 0.56 -10.51
C ARG A 49 10.48 0.87 -10.91
N GLU A 50 9.85 -0.05 -11.64
CA GLU A 50 8.45 0.08 -12.05
C GLU A 50 7.48 0.07 -10.87
N GLU A 51 7.71 -0.78 -9.87
CA GLU A 51 6.89 -0.82 -8.65
C GLU A 51 7.08 0.45 -7.82
N PHE A 52 8.31 0.95 -7.74
CA PHE A 52 8.61 2.21 -7.07
C PHE A 52 7.89 3.39 -7.74
N ASP A 53 7.94 3.45 -9.07
CA ASP A 53 7.29 4.52 -9.84
C ASP A 53 5.75 4.42 -9.73
N ALA A 54 5.19 3.21 -9.72
CA ALA A 54 3.76 2.98 -9.48
C ALA A 54 3.32 3.45 -8.09
N VAL A 55 4.08 3.11 -7.04
CA VAL A 55 3.79 3.55 -5.66
C VAL A 55 3.98 5.06 -5.52
N ARG A 56 4.97 5.65 -6.18
CA ARG A 56 5.20 7.10 -6.19
C ARG A 56 4.02 7.85 -6.81
N ALA A 57 3.53 7.38 -7.96
CA ALA A 57 2.37 7.95 -8.63
C ALA A 57 1.11 7.81 -7.76
N LEU A 58 0.91 6.66 -7.11
CA LEU A 58 -0.18 6.44 -6.16
C LEU A 58 -0.08 7.38 -4.96
N ALA A 59 1.11 7.56 -4.40
CA ALA A 59 1.35 8.44 -3.26
C ALA A 59 1.09 9.91 -3.60
N GLN A 60 1.48 10.36 -4.79
CA GLN A 60 1.18 11.71 -5.27
C GLN A 60 -0.34 11.92 -5.42
N LYS A 61 -1.02 11.01 -6.11
CA LYS A 61 -2.47 11.06 -6.28
C LYS A 61 -3.21 11.05 -4.93
N ALA A 62 -2.76 10.24 -3.98
CA ALA A 62 -3.34 10.19 -2.65
C ALA A 62 -3.22 11.51 -1.88
N ARG A 63 -2.10 12.24 -2.03
CA ARG A 63 -1.95 13.58 -1.42
C ARG A 63 -2.90 14.60 -2.05
N GLU A 64 -3.04 14.60 -3.37
CA GLU A 64 -3.99 15.49 -4.05
C GLU A 64 -5.45 15.19 -3.67
N GLU A 65 -5.79 13.92 -3.48
CA GLU A 65 -7.13 13.53 -3.03
C GLU A 65 -7.39 13.88 -1.55
N GLN A 66 -6.36 13.82 -0.70
CA GLN A 66 -6.46 14.28 0.69
C GLN A 66 -6.82 15.76 0.77
N ASP A 67 -6.15 16.62 0.01
CA ASP A 67 -6.42 18.07 0.01
C ASP A 67 -7.87 18.36 -0.41
N LYS A 68 -8.38 17.67 -1.43
CA LYS A 68 -9.79 17.78 -1.88
C LYS A 68 -10.78 17.34 -0.81
N ILE A 69 -10.46 16.30 -0.04
CA ILE A 69 -11.30 15.82 1.05
C ILE A 69 -11.31 16.84 2.19
N TYR A 70 -10.16 17.41 2.55
CA TYR A 70 -10.09 18.46 3.57
C TYR A 70 -10.90 19.69 3.18
N GLU A 71 -10.80 20.16 1.93
CA GLU A 71 -11.61 21.28 1.44
C GLU A 71 -13.12 20.98 1.54
N ARG A 72 -13.52 19.75 1.21
CA ARG A 72 -14.93 19.32 1.36
C ARG A 72 -15.35 19.25 2.82
N LEU A 73 -14.49 18.80 3.72
CA LEU A 73 -14.77 18.76 5.15
C LEU A 73 -14.98 20.17 5.70
N GLU A 74 -14.09 21.12 5.40
CA GLU A 74 -14.23 22.52 5.84
C GLU A 74 -15.55 23.15 5.35
N ARG A 75 -15.93 22.91 4.09
CA ARG A 75 -17.23 23.36 3.55
C ARG A 75 -18.41 22.74 4.29
N ILE A 76 -18.34 21.46 4.65
CA ILE A 76 -19.42 20.80 5.39
C ILE A 76 -19.48 21.32 6.83
N GLU A 77 -18.33 21.47 7.51
CA GLU A 77 -18.25 21.98 8.87
C GLU A 77 -18.79 23.41 8.99
N THR A 78 -18.47 24.29 8.04
CA THR A 78 -19.01 25.65 7.98
C THR A 78 -20.53 25.68 7.77
N VAL A 79 -21.06 24.81 6.90
CA VAL A 79 -22.51 24.65 6.70
C VAL A 79 -23.20 24.12 7.97
N LEU A 80 -22.59 23.14 8.66
CA LEU A 80 -23.14 22.60 9.91
C LEU A 80 -23.11 23.64 11.05
N SER A 81 -22.04 24.43 11.16
CA SER A 81 -21.89 25.51 12.14
C SER A 81 -22.89 26.66 11.90
N SER A 82 -23.10 27.05 10.65
CA SER A 82 -24.13 28.06 10.30
C SER A 82 -25.56 27.55 10.57
N LYS A 83 -25.82 26.25 10.35
CA LYS A 83 -27.14 25.65 10.62
C LYS A 83 -27.44 25.49 12.12
N SER A 84 -26.43 25.21 12.95
CA SER A 84 -26.58 25.14 14.40
C SER A 84 -26.76 26.52 15.03
N SER A 85 -26.02 27.54 14.58
CA SER A 85 -26.18 28.93 15.03
C SER A 85 -27.51 29.56 14.60
N GLY A 86 -28.04 29.21 13.42
CA GLY A 86 -29.37 29.62 12.97
C GLY A 86 -30.53 29.04 13.81
N LYS A 87 -30.37 27.83 14.35
CA LYS A 87 -31.38 27.20 15.23
C LYS A 87 -31.37 27.79 16.65
N ALA A 88 -30.22 28.24 17.15
CA ALA A 88 -30.12 28.93 18.44
C ALA A 88 -30.69 30.36 18.41
N ARG A 89 -30.71 31.01 17.24
CA ARG A 89 -31.17 32.41 17.10
C ARG A 89 -32.69 32.56 16.91
N SER A 90 -33.41 31.48 16.57
CA SER A 90 -34.87 31.52 16.34
C SER A 90 -35.72 31.26 17.60
N THR A 91 -35.11 30.88 18.72
CA THR A 91 -35.82 30.65 20.00
C THR A 91 -35.79 31.86 20.96
N GLY A 92 -35.01 32.91 20.65
CA GLY A 92 -34.86 34.09 21.52
C GLY A 92 -35.72 35.32 21.15
N SER A 93 -36.39 35.34 19.98
CA SER A 93 -37.15 36.51 19.50
C SER A 93 -38.66 36.28 19.52
N ARG A 94 -39.21 35.87 20.67
CA ARG A 94 -40.66 35.89 20.91
C ARG A 94 -40.98 36.30 22.35
N SER A 95 -40.41 37.42 22.79
CA SER A 95 -40.83 38.13 24.00
C SER A 95 -40.70 39.64 23.80
N LYS A 96 -41.64 40.22 23.05
CA LYS A 96 -42.06 41.61 23.25
C LYS A 96 -43.57 41.59 23.37
N THR A 97 -44.01 41.24 24.58
CA THR A 97 -45.40 41.31 25.01
C THR A 97 -45.84 42.76 25.01
N THR A 98 -46.89 43.02 24.24
CA THR A 98 -47.74 44.19 24.29
C THR A 98 -48.20 44.44 25.74
N LYS A 99 -47.86 45.60 26.31
CA LYS A 99 -48.48 46.06 27.57
C LYS A 99 -49.61 47.03 27.20
N PRO A 100 -50.88 46.71 27.52
CA PRO A 100 -52.03 47.50 27.10
C PRO A 100 -52.15 48.77 27.93
N ALA A 101 -52.63 49.82 27.28
CA ALA A 101 -53.10 51.04 27.92
C ALA A 101 -54.20 50.71 28.95
N SER A 102 -54.02 51.14 30.20
CA SER A 102 -55.17 51.35 31.08
C SER A 102 -54.91 52.47 32.10
N ARG A 103 -55.79 53.48 32.01
CA ARG A 103 -56.35 54.31 33.09
C ARG A 103 -55.38 54.95 34.10
N SER A 104 -55.12 56.25 33.93
CA SER A 104 -55.02 57.17 35.07
C SER A 104 -56.24 58.09 35.09
N LYS A 105 -56.93 58.07 36.23
CA LYS A 105 -58.16 58.78 36.59
C LYS A 105 -57.84 60.22 36.99
N LYS A 106 -58.70 61.11 36.49
CA LYS A 106 -59.25 62.32 37.12
C LYS A 106 -59.19 62.30 38.68
N ASN A 107 -58.43 63.23 39.26
CA ASN A 107 -58.79 64.18 40.33
C ASN A 107 -57.51 64.78 40.92
#